data_AF-A0AAI9G6A2-F1
#
_entry.id   AF-A0AAI9G6A2-F1
#
_cell.length_a   1.000
_cell.length_b   1.000
_cell.length_c   1.000
_cell.angle_alpha   90.00
_cell.angle_beta   90.00
_cell.angle_gamma   90.00
#
_symmetry.space_group_name_H-M   'P 1'
#
loop_
_entity.id
_entity.type
_entity.pdbx_description
1 polymer ?
#
loop_
_entity_poly.entity_id
_entity_poly.type
_entity_poly.pdbx_seq_one_letter_code
_entity_poly.pdbx_strand_id
1 'polypeptide(L)'
;MTDTTTAVDITCVGDIAFADAQCLLAAHGLRLHHVAAGEPIPGSYWGEPEAGIIASNVYVRDDTPVHSMLHEACHLIVLPPERRAQVHTDATDSVAEEDATCYLQIVLAGQLPGVGSARLMADMDAWGYTYRLGSTQAW
;
A
#
# COMPACT_ATOMS: atom_id res chain seq x y z
N MET A 1 10.93 -13.85 -32.34
CA MET A 1 11.46 -13.32 -31.07
C MET A 1 10.27 -13.09 -30.17
N THR A 2 9.95 -14.07 -29.32
CA THR A 2 9.00 -13.88 -28.23
C THR A 2 9.69 -13.00 -27.20
N ASP A 3 9.29 -11.73 -27.19
CA ASP A 3 9.66 -10.79 -26.14
C ASP A 3 9.14 -11.38 -24.83
N THR A 4 10.07 -11.95 -24.05
CA THR A 4 9.76 -12.48 -22.74
C THR A 4 9.95 -11.29 -21.82
N THR A 5 8.95 -10.40 -21.78
CA THR A 5 8.84 -9.43 -20.71
C THR A 5 8.82 -10.26 -19.43
N THR A 6 9.93 -10.30 -18.71
CA THR A 6 9.98 -10.85 -17.37
C THR A 6 8.90 -10.13 -16.59
N ALA A 7 7.80 -10.84 -16.30
CA ALA A 7 6.75 -10.32 -15.45
C ALA A 7 7.43 -9.85 -14.17
N VAL A 8 7.28 -8.56 -13.88
CA VAL A 8 7.90 -7.97 -12.70
C VAL A 8 7.18 -8.57 -11.51
N ASP A 9 7.92 -9.32 -10.69
CA ASP A 9 7.40 -10.02 -9.53
C ASP A 9 7.20 -9.01 -8.40
N ILE A 10 5.98 -8.48 -8.28
CA ILE A 10 5.59 -7.54 -7.23
C ILE A 10 4.96 -8.34 -6.09
N THR A 11 5.40 -8.10 -4.86
CA THR A 11 4.85 -8.81 -3.69
C THR A 11 3.40 -8.42 -3.47
N CYS A 12 2.50 -9.39 -3.47
CA CYS A 12 1.08 -9.20 -3.23
C CYS A 12 0.69 -9.65 -1.81
N VAL A 13 -0.48 -9.20 -1.35
CA VAL A 13 -1.02 -9.54 -0.02
C VAL A 13 -1.17 -11.05 0.17
N GLY A 14 -1.47 -11.80 -0.90
CA GLY A 14 -1.55 -13.27 -0.87
C GLY A 14 -0.21 -13.97 -0.61
N ASP A 15 0.92 -13.28 -0.79
CA ASP A 15 2.27 -13.83 -0.60
C ASP A 15 2.77 -13.73 0.84
N ILE A 16 2.04 -13.00 1.70
CA ILE A 16 2.40 -12.75 3.10
C ILE A 16 1.37 -13.35 4.06
N ALA A 17 1.76 -13.49 5.33
CA ALA A 17 0.81 -13.83 6.37
C ALA A 17 -0.13 -12.64 6.62
N PHE A 18 -1.40 -12.75 6.20
CA PHE A 18 -2.40 -11.69 6.37
C PHE A 18 -2.54 -11.21 7.82
N ALA A 19 -2.36 -12.11 8.79
CA ALA A 19 -2.40 -11.78 10.22
C ALA A 19 -1.29 -10.80 10.65
N ASP A 20 -0.10 -10.88 10.05
CA ASP A 20 1.01 -9.97 10.36
C ASP A 20 0.69 -8.55 9.84
N ALA A 21 0.14 -8.45 8.63
CA ALA A 21 -0.33 -7.18 8.07
C ALA A 21 -1.49 -6.58 8.90
N GLN A 22 -2.42 -7.42 9.33
CA GLN A 22 -3.53 -6.99 10.18
C GLN A 22 -3.03 -6.48 11.54
N CYS A 23 -2.09 -7.18 12.19
CA CYS A 23 -1.47 -6.74 13.44
C CYS A 23 -0.74 -5.40 13.29
N LEU A 24 0.03 -5.24 12.20
CA LEU A 24 0.74 -3.99 11.89
C LEU A 24 -0.24 -2.81 11.78
N LEU A 25 -1.27 -2.94 10.95
CA LEU A 25 -2.27 -1.89 10.75
C LEU A 25 -3.08 -1.60 12.03
N ALA A 26 -3.42 -2.63 12.80
CA ALA A 26 -4.14 -2.47 14.06
C ALA A 26 -3.34 -1.66 15.10
N ALA A 27 -2.01 -1.77 15.12
CA ALA A 27 -1.15 -0.95 15.98
C ALA A 27 -1.27 0.55 15.71
N HIS A 28 -1.74 0.93 14.51
CA HIS A 28 -2.00 2.31 14.11
C HIS A 28 -3.50 2.70 14.15
N GLY A 29 -4.34 1.84 14.73
CA GLY A 29 -5.78 2.08 14.84
C GLY A 29 -6.54 1.91 13.51
N LEU A 30 -5.96 1.18 12.55
CA LEU A 30 -6.59 0.84 11.28
C LEU A 30 -7.15 -0.59 11.32
N ARG A 31 -8.07 -0.90 10.41
CA ARG A 31 -8.64 -2.24 10.24
C ARG A 31 -8.39 -2.73 8.83
N LEU A 32 -7.69 -3.85 8.70
CA LEU A 32 -7.48 -4.51 7.41
C LEU A 32 -8.61 -5.51 7.14
N HIS A 33 -9.26 -5.36 5.99
CA HIS A 33 -10.35 -6.20 5.50
C HIS A 33 -9.91 -6.94 4.24
N HIS A 34 -10.13 -8.24 4.23
CA HIS A 34 -9.92 -9.06 3.04
C HIS A 34 -11.18 -9.09 2.19
N VAL A 35 -11.01 -8.87 0.89
CA VAL A 35 -12.03 -8.91 -0.14
C VAL A 35 -11.87 -10.21 -0.92
N ALA A 36 -12.99 -10.88 -1.21
CA ALA A 36 -12.96 -12.14 -1.93
C ALA A 36 -12.41 -11.97 -3.36
N ALA A 37 -11.83 -13.04 -3.90
CA ALA A 37 -11.34 -13.07 -5.28
C ALA A 37 -12.45 -12.69 -6.28
N GLY A 38 -12.15 -11.74 -7.18
CA GLY A 38 -13.09 -11.28 -8.20
C GLY A 38 -14.17 -10.29 -7.72
N GLU A 39 -14.25 -10.01 -6.42
CA GLU A 39 -15.10 -8.94 -5.89
C GLU A 39 -14.39 -7.58 -5.97
N PRO A 40 -15.15 -6.48 -6.13
CA PRO A 40 -14.57 -5.15 -6.20
C PRO A 40 -14.00 -4.71 -4.86
N ILE A 41 -12.84 -4.06 -4.89
CA ILE A 41 -12.17 -3.52 -3.69
C ILE A 41 -12.83 -2.18 -3.31
N PRO A 42 -13.52 -2.07 -2.16
CA PRO A 42 -14.20 -0.84 -1.77
C PRO A 42 -13.22 0.30 -1.51
N GLY A 43 -13.50 1.46 -2.08
CA GLY A 43 -12.70 2.66 -1.81
C GLY A 43 -11.35 2.70 -2.53
N SER A 44 -11.10 1.86 -3.54
CA SER A 44 -9.95 2.03 -4.45
C SER A 44 -10.16 3.24 -5.36
N TYR A 45 -9.11 4.04 -5.54
CA TYR A 45 -9.13 5.29 -6.30
C TYR A 45 -8.78 5.07 -7.78
N TRP A 46 -7.71 4.33 -8.05
CA TRP A 46 -7.22 4.02 -9.41
C TRP A 46 -7.83 2.74 -9.99
N GLY A 47 -8.58 2.00 -9.17
CA GLY A 47 -9.16 0.71 -9.53
C GLY A 47 -8.25 -0.47 -9.18
N GLU A 48 -8.82 -1.67 -9.28
CA GLU A 48 -8.14 -2.91 -8.88
C GLU A 48 -6.87 -3.18 -9.71
N PRO A 49 -5.81 -3.75 -9.10
CA PRO A 49 -5.79 -4.38 -7.78
C PRO A 49 -5.36 -3.46 -6.61
N GLU A 50 -5.39 -2.14 -6.80
CA GLU A 50 -5.06 -1.18 -5.74
C GLU A 50 -5.91 -1.41 -4.47
N ALA A 51 -5.28 -1.24 -3.30
CA ALA A 51 -6.00 -1.21 -2.04
C ALA A 51 -7.01 -0.05 -2.02
N GLY A 52 -8.06 -0.21 -1.22
CA GLY A 52 -9.06 0.83 -1.04
C GLY A 52 -9.18 1.27 0.41
N ILE A 53 -9.57 2.53 0.62
CA ILE A 53 -9.72 3.11 1.96
C ILE A 53 -11.07 3.78 2.17
N ILE A 54 -11.68 3.48 3.33
CA ILE A 54 -12.89 4.14 3.82
C ILE A 54 -12.77 4.33 5.32
N ALA A 55 -12.80 5.59 5.76
CA ALA A 55 -12.56 5.99 7.14
C ALA A 55 -11.27 5.39 7.71
N SER A 56 -11.34 4.44 8.65
CA SER A 56 -10.17 3.76 9.24
C SER A 56 -10.01 2.32 8.74
N ASN A 57 -10.64 1.99 7.62
CA ASN A 57 -10.64 0.66 7.04
C ASN A 57 -9.81 0.66 5.76
N VAL A 58 -8.97 -0.36 5.63
CA VAL A 58 -8.17 -0.66 4.44
C VAL A 58 -8.71 -1.97 3.88
N TYR A 59 -9.02 -2.00 2.58
CA TYR A 59 -9.58 -3.14 1.87
C TYR A 59 -8.57 -3.63 0.85
N VAL A 60 -8.32 -4.94 0.87
CA VAL A 60 -7.35 -5.59 -0.02
C VAL A 60 -7.87 -6.93 -0.51
N ARG A 61 -7.35 -7.37 -1.66
CA ARG A 61 -7.53 -8.73 -2.19
C ARG A 61 -6.17 -9.42 -2.25
N ASP A 62 -6.15 -10.73 -2.50
CA ASP A 62 -4.88 -11.48 -2.55
C ASP A 62 -3.90 -10.96 -3.62
N ASP A 63 -4.40 -10.40 -4.72
CA ASP A 63 -3.61 -9.79 -5.80
C ASP A 63 -3.28 -8.31 -5.56
N THR A 64 -3.71 -7.72 -4.44
CA THR A 64 -3.34 -6.35 -4.09
C THR A 64 -1.85 -6.28 -3.75
N PRO A 65 -1.06 -5.39 -4.39
CA PRO A 65 0.33 -5.20 -4.04
C PRO A 65 0.50 -4.74 -2.59
N VAL A 66 1.49 -5.28 -1.88
CA VAL A 66 1.78 -4.89 -0.49
C VAL A 66 2.10 -3.41 -0.38
N HIS A 67 2.84 -2.84 -1.36
CA HIS A 67 3.11 -1.41 -1.37
C HIS A 67 1.83 -0.57 -1.51
N SER A 68 0.83 -1.04 -2.28
CA SER A 68 -0.45 -0.34 -2.37
C SER A 68 -1.22 -0.39 -1.04
N MET A 69 -1.29 -1.57 -0.40
CA MET A 69 -1.88 -1.68 0.95
C MET A 69 -1.23 -0.74 1.96
N LEU A 70 0.11 -0.68 1.97
CA LEU A 70 0.84 0.15 2.91
C LEU A 70 0.73 1.64 2.57
N HIS A 71 0.76 2.01 1.29
CA HIS A 71 0.60 3.40 0.84
C HIS A 71 -0.74 3.97 1.31
N GLU A 72 -1.84 3.28 1.01
CA GLU A 72 -3.18 3.68 1.43
C GLU A 72 -3.34 3.69 2.95
N ALA A 73 -2.76 2.71 3.66
CA ALA A 73 -2.74 2.72 5.11
C ALA A 73 -1.99 3.95 5.66
N CYS A 74 -0.86 4.33 5.06
CA CYS A 74 -0.05 5.44 5.50
C CYS A 74 -0.78 6.78 5.35
N HIS A 75 -1.56 6.99 4.29
CA HIS A 75 -2.47 8.14 4.18
C HIS A 75 -3.39 8.26 5.39
N LEU A 76 -4.00 7.15 5.81
CA LEU A 76 -4.85 7.15 7.00
C LEU A 76 -4.07 7.39 8.30
N ILE A 77 -2.78 7.03 8.38
CA ILE A 77 -1.95 7.20 9.59
C ILE A 77 -1.53 8.65 9.77
N VAL A 78 -1.17 9.34 8.68
CA VAL A 78 -0.67 10.73 8.73
C VAL A 78 -1.80 11.75 8.88
N LEU A 79 -3.05 11.34 8.62
CA LEU A 79 -4.24 12.15 8.89
C LEU A 79 -4.66 12.12 10.37
N PRO A 80 -5.09 13.26 10.93
CA PRO A 80 -5.69 13.27 12.26
C PRO A 80 -7.05 12.52 12.26
N PRO A 81 -7.44 11.89 13.38
CA PRO A 81 -8.61 11.00 13.42
C PRO A 81 -9.92 11.61 12.90
N GLU A 82 -10.16 12.90 13.16
CA GLU A 82 -11.36 13.63 12.72
C GLU A 82 -11.44 13.83 11.20
N ARG A 83 -10.30 13.94 10.51
CA ARG A 83 -10.23 13.98 9.05
C ARG A 83 -10.32 12.59 8.46
N ARG A 84 -9.59 11.64 9.06
CA ARG A 84 -9.64 10.23 8.68
C ARG A 84 -11.07 9.69 8.63
N ALA A 85 -11.93 10.08 9.59
CA ALA A 85 -13.33 9.65 9.61
C ALA A 85 -14.17 10.10 8.40
N GLN A 86 -13.69 11.07 7.62
CA GLN A 86 -14.38 11.62 6.45
C GLN A 86 -13.84 11.06 5.13
N VAL A 87 -12.76 10.28 5.16
CA VAL A 87 -12.15 9.68 3.98
C VAL A 87 -13.10 8.66 3.35
N HIS A 88 -13.32 8.82 2.05
CA HIS A 88 -13.98 7.83 1.20
C HIS A 88 -13.26 7.84 -0.15
N THR A 89 -12.38 6.86 -0.36
CA THR A 89 -11.53 6.71 -1.56
C THR A 89 -10.35 7.69 -1.67
N ASP A 90 -10.58 8.98 -1.44
CA ASP A 90 -9.54 10.01 -1.54
C ASP A 90 -9.14 10.51 -0.15
N ALA A 91 -7.85 10.48 0.15
CA ALA A 91 -7.29 10.92 1.44
C ALA A 91 -6.80 12.37 1.41
N THR A 92 -6.04 12.77 0.38
CA THR A 92 -5.55 14.14 0.19
C THR A 92 -4.87 14.34 -1.17
N ASP A 93 -4.52 15.59 -1.51
CA ASP A 93 -3.66 15.99 -2.63
C ASP A 93 -2.37 16.74 -2.20
N SER A 94 -2.00 16.67 -0.92
CA SER A 94 -0.85 17.39 -0.35
C SER A 94 0.48 16.70 -0.62
N VAL A 95 1.41 17.39 -1.29
CA VAL A 95 2.79 16.90 -1.54
C VAL A 95 3.51 16.49 -0.25
N ALA A 96 3.36 17.24 0.83
CA ALA A 96 4.02 16.91 2.09
C ALA A 96 3.43 15.63 2.73
N GLU A 97 2.15 15.36 2.47
CA GLU A 97 1.52 14.13 2.92
C GLU A 97 1.99 12.95 2.06
N GLU A 98 2.02 13.11 0.74
CA GLU A 98 2.55 12.11 -0.20
C GLU A 98 3.97 11.69 0.13
N ASP A 99 4.86 12.65 0.40
CA ASP A 99 6.24 12.37 0.82
C ASP A 99 6.28 11.60 2.15
N ALA A 100 5.44 11.98 3.13
CA ALA A 100 5.35 11.29 4.41
C ALA A 100 4.81 9.87 4.26
N THR A 101 3.77 9.68 3.45
CA THR A 101 3.18 8.38 3.10
C THR A 101 4.20 7.49 2.41
N CYS A 102 4.92 8.00 1.40
CA CYS A 102 5.96 7.28 0.67
C CYS A 102 7.10 6.81 1.59
N TYR A 103 7.53 7.65 2.52
CA TYR A 103 8.57 7.26 3.46
C TYR A 103 8.05 6.25 4.50
N LEU A 104 6.86 6.50 5.05
CA LEU A 104 6.30 5.65 6.10
C LEU A 104 6.02 4.23 5.61
N GLN A 105 5.53 4.04 4.38
CA GLN A 105 5.31 2.69 3.84
C GLN A 105 6.60 1.85 3.84
N ILE A 106 7.75 2.46 3.52
CA ILE A 106 9.07 1.80 3.51
C ILE A 106 9.47 1.39 4.94
N VAL A 107 9.24 2.27 5.92
CA VAL A 107 9.52 2.01 7.33
C VAL A 107 8.63 0.88 7.87
N LEU A 108 7.33 0.90 7.55
CA LEU A 108 6.37 -0.12 7.99
C LEU A 108 6.64 -1.48 7.33
N ALA A 109 7.03 -1.51 6.05
CA ALA A 109 7.43 -2.76 5.39
C ALA A 109 8.62 -3.43 6.06
N GLY A 110 9.53 -2.66 6.68
CA GLY A 110 10.62 -3.18 7.50
C GLY A 110 10.18 -4.02 8.70
N GLN A 111 8.93 -3.86 9.14
CA GLN A 111 8.34 -4.60 10.26
C GLN A 111 7.51 -5.81 9.81
N LEU A 112 7.29 -5.99 8.50
CA LEU A 112 6.46 -7.05 7.96
C LEU A 112 7.31 -8.27 7.57
N PRO A 113 7.12 -9.44 8.20
CA PRO A 113 7.86 -10.65 7.85
C PRO A 113 7.69 -11.01 6.38
N GLY A 114 8.81 -11.34 5.71
CA GLY A 114 8.82 -11.74 4.30
C GLY A 114 8.82 -10.60 3.27
N VAL A 115 8.66 -9.34 3.70
CA VAL A 115 8.72 -8.17 2.81
C VAL A 115 10.01 -7.39 3.05
N GLY A 116 10.06 -6.59 4.12
CA GLY A 116 11.20 -5.72 4.40
C GLY A 116 11.28 -4.49 3.48
N SER A 117 11.94 -3.44 3.96
CA SER A 117 12.05 -2.15 3.25
C SER A 117 12.71 -2.29 1.87
N ALA A 118 13.74 -3.13 1.74
CA ALA A 118 14.45 -3.29 0.47
C ALA A 118 13.58 -3.91 -0.63
N ARG A 119 12.76 -4.92 -0.29
CA ARG A 119 11.81 -5.50 -1.26
C ARG A 119 10.73 -4.48 -1.62
N LEU A 120 10.19 -3.77 -0.63
CA LEU A 120 9.16 -2.78 -0.89
C LEU A 120 9.62 -1.70 -1.87
N MET A 121 10.83 -1.16 -1.68
CA MET A 121 11.38 -0.15 -2.60
C MET A 121 11.55 -0.70 -4.02
N ALA A 122 11.97 -1.96 -4.16
CA ALA A 122 12.06 -2.60 -5.47
C ALA A 122 10.67 -2.80 -6.11
N ASP A 123 9.67 -3.19 -5.33
CA ASP A 123 8.28 -3.35 -5.78
C ASP A 123 7.66 -2.00 -6.19
N MET A 124 7.97 -0.91 -5.46
CA MET A 124 7.54 0.45 -5.79
C MET A 124 8.15 0.91 -7.13
N ASP A 125 9.46 0.72 -7.31
CA ASP A 125 10.15 1.05 -8.58
C ASP A 125 9.59 0.21 -9.74
N ALA A 126 9.35 -1.07 -9.50
CA ALA A 126 8.73 -2.02 -10.42
C ALA A 126 7.32 -1.63 -10.86
N TRP A 127 6.50 -1.14 -9.92
CA TRP A 127 5.15 -0.64 -10.18
C TRP A 127 5.15 0.66 -11.01
N GLY A 128 6.26 1.41 -10.97
CA GLY A 128 6.45 2.63 -11.74
C GLY A 128 6.42 3.91 -10.92
N TYR A 129 6.70 3.83 -9.61
CA TYR A 129 6.93 5.04 -8.81
C TYR A 129 8.07 5.86 -9.42
N THR A 130 7.91 7.18 -9.48
CA THR A 130 8.93 8.08 -10.03
C THR A 130 9.39 9.07 -8.99
N TYR A 131 10.66 8.96 -8.62
CA TYR A 131 11.29 9.86 -7.67
C TYR A 131 12.34 10.73 -8.35
N ARG A 132 12.58 11.93 -7.80
CA ARG A 132 13.52 12.92 -8.36
C ARG A 132 14.95 12.40 -8.53
N LEU A 133 15.34 11.41 -7.73
CA LEU A 133 16.68 10.81 -7.73
C LEU A 133 16.75 9.49 -8.51
N GLY A 134 15.67 9.09 -9.20
CA GLY A 134 15.65 8.00 -10.17
C GLY A 134 15.29 6.62 -9.63
N SER A 135 15.23 6.43 -8.31
CA SER A 135 14.70 5.22 -7.65
C SER A 135 14.18 5.54 -6.27
N THR A 136 13.35 4.66 -5.71
CA THR A 136 12.84 4.75 -4.35
C THR A 136 13.99 4.71 -3.33
N GLN A 137 15.02 3.89 -3.58
CA GLN A 137 16.18 3.80 -2.67
C GLN A 137 17.07 5.05 -2.68
N ALA A 138 17.17 5.73 -3.82
CA ALA A 138 18.00 6.92 -3.95
C ALA A 138 17.33 8.18 -3.37
N TRP A 139 15.99 8.20 -3.35
CA TRP A 139 15.16 9.24 -2.75
C TRP A 139 15.25 9.25 -1.23
#